data_AF-A0A3C0AF49-F1
#
_entry.id   AF-A0A3C0AF49-F1
#
_cell.length_a   1.000
_cell.length_b   1.000
_cell.length_c   1.000
_cell.angle_alpha   90.00
_cell.angle_beta   90.00
_cell.angle_gamma   90.00
#
_symmetry.space_group_name_H-M   'P 1'
#
loop_
_entity.id
_entity.type
_entity.pdbx_description
1 polymer ?
#
loop_
_entity_poly.entity_id
_entity_poly.type
_entity_poly.pdbx_seq_one_letter_code
_entity_poly.pdbx_strand_id
1 'polypeptide(L)'
;MKSEHRHELQTNDLGKLVHQAEPYVETYGVKALVIAGVLLVLVIGYSFWKTSQTSQEAEAWTRLAAAGSTEDFENVYDEFPGTNVADWALIQAAESHLQSGVRNSFTDRSAGNRDLEKAKEQFQKLLDSSSTKSEIR
;
A
#
# COMPACT_ATOMS: atom_id res chain seq x y z
N MET A 1 9.23 -31.22 -52.01
CA MET A 1 10.26 -32.08 -51.37
C MET A 1 11.33 -31.31 -50.57
N LYS A 2 11.10 -30.07 -50.10
CA LYS A 2 12.10 -29.30 -49.30
C LYS A 2 11.62 -28.91 -47.90
N SER A 3 10.42 -29.35 -47.51
CA SER A 3 9.75 -28.99 -46.25
C SER A 3 10.02 -30.00 -45.13
N GLU A 4 10.04 -31.30 -45.43
CA GLU A 4 10.26 -32.35 -44.42
C GLU A 4 11.67 -32.33 -43.81
N HIS A 5 12.70 -32.14 -44.64
CA HIS A 5 14.10 -32.13 -44.17
C HIS A 5 14.47 -30.91 -43.30
N ARG A 6 13.66 -29.84 -43.32
CA ARG A 6 13.87 -28.67 -42.46
C ARG A 6 13.28 -28.86 -41.06
N HIS A 7 12.24 -29.70 -40.94
CA HIS A 7 11.67 -30.03 -39.64
C HIS A 7 12.56 -30.98 -38.84
N GLU A 8 13.24 -31.94 -39.48
CA GLU A 8 14.23 -32.80 -38.82
C GLU A 8 15.43 -32.02 -38.28
N LEU A 9 15.89 -30.98 -38.99
CA LEU A 9 17.01 -30.16 -38.51
C LEU A 9 16.61 -29.34 -37.27
N GLN A 10 15.40 -28.80 -37.23
CA GLN A 10 14.88 -28.09 -36.05
C GLN A 10 14.63 -28.99 -34.84
N THR A 11 14.12 -30.21 -35.05
CA THR A 11 13.93 -31.17 -33.95
C THR A 11 15.26 -31.71 -33.44
N ASN A 12 16.25 -31.86 -34.32
CA ASN A 12 17.61 -32.25 -33.97
C ASN A 12 18.35 -31.16 -33.19
N ASP A 13 18.12 -29.88 -33.50
CA ASP A 13 18.71 -28.78 -32.72
C ASP A 13 18.14 -28.71 -31.29
N LEU A 14 16.83 -28.94 -31.09
CA LEU A 14 16.28 -29.10 -29.73
C LEU A 14 16.87 -30.34 -29.02
N GLY A 15 16.98 -31.47 -29.73
CA GLY A 15 17.58 -32.70 -29.19
C GLY A 15 19.04 -32.51 -28.77
N LYS A 16 19.83 -31.78 -29.57
CA LYS A 16 21.22 -31.41 -29.25
C LYS A 16 21.29 -30.41 -28.10
N LEU A 17 20.38 -29.44 -28.03
CA LEU A 17 20.32 -28.49 -26.92
C LEU A 17 19.98 -29.21 -25.61
N VAL A 18 19.08 -30.19 -25.67
CA VAL A 18 18.69 -31.04 -24.54
C VAL A 18 19.86 -31.94 -24.11
N HIS A 19 20.56 -32.59 -25.05
CA HIS A 19 21.74 -33.40 -24.75
C HIS A 19 22.93 -32.57 -24.21
N GLN A 20 23.07 -31.32 -24.67
CA GLN A 20 24.12 -30.42 -24.21
C GLN A 20 23.79 -29.77 -22.86
N ALA A 21 22.50 -29.60 -22.55
CA ALA A 21 22.01 -29.14 -21.25
C ALA A 21 21.99 -30.26 -20.20
N GLU A 22 21.91 -31.53 -20.61
CA GLU A 22 21.86 -32.72 -19.76
C GLU A 22 22.92 -32.75 -18.64
N PRO A 23 24.24 -32.54 -18.91
CA PRO A 23 25.24 -32.53 -17.83
C PRO A 23 25.14 -31.33 -16.88
N TYR A 24 24.61 -30.19 -17.37
CA TYR A 24 24.40 -28.99 -16.56
C TYR A 24 23.15 -29.10 -15.68
N VAL A 25 22.09 -29.73 -16.19
CA VAL A 25 20.84 -29.99 -15.47
C VAL A 25 21.00 -31.12 -14.46
N GLU A 26 21.78 -32.17 -14.74
CA GLU A 26 22.10 -33.19 -13.73
C GLU A 26 22.88 -32.62 -12.54
N THR A 27 23.86 -31.74 -12.79
CA THR A 27 24.74 -31.22 -11.74
C THR A 27 24.13 -30.04 -10.97
N TYR A 28 23.39 -29.16 -11.65
CA TYR A 28 22.85 -27.93 -11.05
C TYR A 28 21.33 -27.83 -11.10
N GLY A 29 20.62 -28.71 -11.80
CA GLY A 29 19.16 -28.66 -11.93
C GLY A 29 18.45 -28.76 -10.59
N VAL A 30 18.90 -29.66 -9.70
CA VAL A 30 18.36 -29.75 -8.34
C VAL A 30 18.63 -28.47 -7.54
N LYS A 31 19.83 -27.90 -7.62
CA LYS A 31 20.18 -26.64 -6.93
C LYS A 31 19.37 -25.45 -7.48
N ALA A 32 19.20 -25.38 -8.80
CA ALA A 32 18.40 -24.34 -9.46
C ALA A 32 16.91 -24.45 -9.09
N LEU A 33 16.37 -25.67 -9.01
CA LEU A 33 15.00 -25.92 -8.54
C LEU A 33 14.82 -25.50 -7.08
N VAL A 34 15.79 -25.81 -6.21
CA VAL A 34 15.75 -25.41 -4.81
C VAL A 34 15.80 -23.88 -4.67
N ILE A 35 16.69 -23.20 -5.41
CA ILE A 35 16.78 -21.73 -5.39
C ILE A 35 15.49 -21.10 -5.92
N ALA A 36 14.94 -21.61 -7.03
CA ALA A 36 13.68 -21.14 -7.58
C ALA A 36 12.52 -21.36 -6.59
N GLY A 37 12.48 -22.51 -5.91
CA GLY A 37 11.51 -22.79 -4.86
C GLY A 37 11.60 -21.82 -3.68
N VAL A 38 12.81 -21.53 -3.19
CA VAL A 38 13.04 -20.56 -2.12
C VAL A 38 12.61 -19.15 -2.53
N LEU A 39 12.98 -18.71 -3.74
CA LEU A 39 12.57 -17.41 -4.27
C LEU A 39 11.04 -17.31 -4.39
N LEU A 40 10.39 -18.37 -4.84
CA LEU A 40 8.94 -18.40 -4.99
C LEU A 40 8.24 -18.31 -3.62
N VAL A 41 8.76 -19.00 -2.60
CA VAL A 41 8.26 -18.87 -1.21
C VAL A 41 8.47 -17.45 -0.68
N LEU A 42 9.62 -16.82 -0.93
CA LEU A 42 9.90 -15.44 -0.53
C LEU A 42 8.95 -14.44 -1.21
N VAL A 43 8.69 -14.61 -2.51
CA VAL A 43 7.76 -13.76 -3.25
C VAL A 43 6.34 -13.94 -2.73
N ILE A 44 5.88 -15.18 -2.52
CA ILE A 44 4.55 -15.45 -1.96
C ILE A 44 4.43 -14.84 -0.56
N GLY A 45 5.43 -15.03 0.29
CA GLY A 45 5.46 -14.46 1.64
C GLY A 45 5.39 -12.93 1.62
N TYR A 46 6.17 -12.28 0.75
CA TYR A 46 6.13 -10.83 0.57
C TYR A 46 4.79 -10.33 0.02
N SER A 47 4.23 -11.03 -0.96
CA SER A 47 2.91 -10.71 -1.53
C SER A 47 1.81 -10.83 -0.49
N PHE A 48 1.78 -11.89 0.33
CA PHE A 48 0.79 -12.04 1.40
C PHE A 48 0.88 -10.92 2.43
N TRP A 49 2.10 -10.49 2.76
CA TRP A 49 2.31 -9.38 3.69
C TRP A 49 1.78 -8.05 3.12
N LYS A 50 1.92 -7.83 1.81
CA LYS A 50 1.37 -6.66 1.11
C LYS A 50 -0.15 -6.73 0.94
N THR A 51 -0.73 -7.91 0.69
CA THR A 51 -2.19 -8.07 0.51
C THR A 51 -2.97 -7.76 1.79
N SER A 52 -2.41 -8.03 2.98
CA SER A 52 -3.07 -7.69 4.25
C SER A 52 -3.24 -6.17 4.45
N GLN A 53 -2.38 -5.34 3.85
CA GLN A 53 -2.52 -3.88 3.89
C GLN A 53 -3.65 -3.38 2.98
N THR A 54 -3.84 -3.99 1.81
CA THR A 54 -4.90 -3.59 0.87
C THR A 54 -6.31 -3.83 1.42
N SER A 55 -6.52 -4.93 2.17
CA SER A 55 -7.82 -5.19 2.80
C SER A 55 -8.16 -4.18 3.90
N GLN A 56 -7.18 -3.79 4.70
CA GLN A 56 -7.37 -2.78 5.75
C GLN A 56 -7.63 -1.40 5.15
N GLU A 57 -6.96 -1.06 4.04
CA GLU A 57 -7.17 0.23 3.37
C GLU A 57 -8.59 0.36 2.80
N ALA A 58 -9.15 -0.72 2.22
CA ALA A 58 -10.53 -0.72 1.72
C ALA A 58 -11.58 -0.56 2.83
N GLU A 59 -11.37 -1.22 3.98
CA GLU A 59 -12.23 -1.02 5.16
C GLU A 59 -12.12 0.42 5.68
N ALA A 60 -10.90 0.95 5.78
CA ALA A 60 -10.65 2.30 6.22
C ALA A 60 -11.39 3.33 5.33
N TRP A 61 -11.32 3.21 4.00
CA TRP A 61 -12.06 4.09 3.09
C TRP A 61 -13.58 4.02 3.31
N THR A 62 -14.10 2.82 3.61
CA THR A 62 -15.52 2.62 3.91
C THR A 62 -15.91 3.31 5.22
N ARG A 63 -15.06 3.22 6.26
CA ARG A 63 -15.27 3.92 7.53
C ARG A 63 -15.19 5.43 7.38
N LEU A 64 -14.22 5.93 6.63
CA LEU A 64 -14.11 7.36 6.32
C LEU A 64 -15.35 7.88 5.59
N ALA A 65 -15.87 7.14 4.61
CA ALA A 65 -17.07 7.52 3.88
C ALA A 65 -18.35 7.51 4.75
N ALA A 66 -18.37 6.70 5.81
CA ALA A 66 -19.48 6.64 6.76
C ALA A 66 -19.37 7.69 7.89
N ALA A 67 -18.19 8.28 8.10
CA ALA A 67 -17.97 9.29 9.12
C ALA A 67 -18.73 10.58 8.81
N GLY A 68 -19.42 11.12 9.80
CA GLY A 68 -20.26 12.32 9.65
C GLY A 68 -19.98 13.42 10.66
N SER A 69 -19.19 13.14 11.70
CA SER A 69 -18.82 14.09 12.74
C SER A 69 -17.31 14.22 12.89
N THR A 70 -16.86 15.30 13.54
CA THR A 70 -15.44 15.50 13.85
C THR A 70 -14.84 14.33 14.62
N GLU A 71 -15.59 13.79 15.59
CA GLU A 71 -15.16 12.65 16.41
C GLU A 71 -15.05 11.37 15.58
N ASP A 72 -15.95 11.14 14.63
CA ASP A 72 -15.85 9.99 13.73
C ASP A 72 -14.59 10.06 12.87
N PHE A 73 -14.22 11.24 12.38
CA PHE A 73 -12.98 11.42 11.62
C PHE A 73 -11.73 11.18 12.48
N GLU A 74 -11.72 11.66 13.73
CA GLU A 74 -10.65 11.37 14.69
C GLU A 74 -10.54 9.87 14.99
N ASN A 75 -11.69 9.18 15.16
CA ASN A 75 -11.72 7.73 15.37
C ASN A 75 -11.15 6.97 14.16
N VAL A 76 -11.45 7.39 12.92
CA VAL A 76 -10.86 6.75 11.72
C VAL A 76 -9.34 6.94 11.68
N TYR A 77 -8.82 8.10 12.10
CA TYR A 77 -7.39 8.32 12.20
C TYR A 77 -6.74 7.37 13.22
N ASP A 78 -7.36 7.21 14.39
CA ASP A 78 -6.86 6.35 15.47
C ASP A 78 -7.00 4.84 15.16
N GLU A 79 -8.04 4.44 14.43
CA GLU A 79 -8.29 3.04 14.03
C GLU A 79 -7.34 2.56 12.92
N PHE A 80 -6.91 3.45 12.01
CA PHE A 80 -6.13 3.10 10.82
C PHE A 80 -4.79 3.85 10.69
N PRO A 81 -3.95 3.89 11.74
CA PRO A 81 -2.76 4.75 11.79
C PRO A 81 -1.74 4.40 10.69
N GLY A 82 -1.14 5.43 10.08
CA GLY A 82 -0.14 5.28 9.03
C GLY A 82 -0.69 4.85 7.67
N THR A 83 -2.01 4.73 7.52
CA THR A 83 -2.66 4.60 6.22
C THR A 83 -2.91 5.97 5.59
N ASN A 84 -3.01 6.02 4.27
CA ASN A 84 -3.41 7.24 3.56
C ASN A 84 -4.80 7.73 4.00
N VAL A 85 -5.70 6.80 4.32
CA VAL A 85 -7.05 7.11 4.80
C VAL A 85 -7.03 7.87 6.13
N ALA A 86 -6.16 7.46 7.05
CA ALA A 86 -6.04 8.16 8.33
C ALA A 86 -5.58 9.60 8.12
N ASP A 87 -4.62 9.85 7.22
CA ASP A 87 -4.19 11.22 6.91
C ASP A 87 -5.38 12.06 6.39
N TRP A 88 -6.20 11.52 5.46
CA TRP A 88 -7.41 12.19 4.98
C TRP A 88 -8.47 12.41 6.06
N ALA A 89 -8.65 11.44 6.96
CA ALA A 89 -9.56 11.57 8.09
C ALA A 89 -9.13 12.72 9.01
N LEU A 90 -7.82 12.80 9.30
CA LEU A 90 -7.27 13.85 10.15
C LEU A 90 -7.42 15.25 9.52
N ILE A 91 -7.32 15.37 8.18
CA ILE A 91 -7.63 16.61 7.47
C ILE A 91 -9.09 17.02 7.70
N GLN A 92 -10.06 16.11 7.52
CA GLN A 92 -11.46 16.48 7.74
C GLN A 92 -11.79 16.79 9.19
N ALA A 93 -11.15 16.11 10.15
CA ALA A 93 -11.25 16.46 11.56
C ALA A 93 -10.75 17.91 11.79
N ALA A 94 -9.57 18.23 11.26
CA ALA A 94 -8.95 19.55 11.39
C ALA A 94 -9.79 20.65 10.73
N GLU A 95 -10.31 20.42 9.53
CA GLU A 95 -11.21 21.35 8.84
C GLU A 95 -12.51 21.59 9.63
N SER A 96 -13.09 20.54 10.21
CA SER A 96 -14.31 20.67 11.01
C SER A 96 -14.08 21.47 12.30
N HIS A 97 -12.95 21.24 12.98
CA HIS A 97 -12.51 22.06 14.12
C HIS A 97 -12.23 23.51 13.70
N LEU A 98 -11.60 23.73 12.55
CA LEU A 98 -11.34 25.06 12.02
C LEU A 98 -12.66 25.82 11.77
N GLN A 99 -13.61 25.19 11.08
CA GLN A 99 -14.92 25.77 10.80
C GLN A 99 -15.68 26.08 12.10
N SER A 100 -15.67 25.14 13.05
CA SER A 100 -16.29 25.31 14.37
C SER A 100 -15.62 26.44 15.15
N GLY A 101 -14.30 26.50 15.15
CA GLY A 101 -13.49 27.51 15.82
C GLY A 101 -13.73 28.91 15.25
N VAL A 102 -13.77 29.05 13.92
CA VAL A 102 -14.12 30.32 13.26
C VAL A 102 -15.52 30.76 13.64
N ARG A 103 -16.51 29.86 13.62
CA ARG A 103 -17.88 30.17 14.00
C ARG A 103 -17.99 30.60 15.46
N ASN A 104 -17.38 29.83 16.35
CA ASN A 104 -17.42 30.06 17.79
C ASN A 104 -16.64 31.31 18.19
N SER A 105 -15.63 31.74 17.41
CA SER A 105 -14.88 32.97 17.69
C SER A 105 -15.74 34.23 17.81
N PHE A 106 -16.94 34.23 17.22
CA PHE A 106 -17.89 35.35 17.29
C PHE A 106 -18.95 35.22 18.38
N THR A 107 -19.12 34.04 18.99
CA THR A 107 -20.19 33.76 19.97
C THR A 107 -19.63 33.32 21.32
N ASP A 108 -18.65 32.42 21.32
CA ASP A 108 -17.89 31.96 22.48
C ASP A 108 -16.40 31.89 22.09
N ARG A 109 -15.69 32.97 22.40
CA ARG A 109 -14.26 33.10 22.07
C ARG A 109 -13.38 32.03 22.72
N SER A 110 -13.77 31.52 23.89
CA SER A 110 -13.01 30.46 24.56
C SER A 110 -13.17 29.14 23.81
N ALA A 111 -14.39 28.80 23.41
CA ALA A 111 -14.65 27.64 22.55
C ALA A 111 -13.96 27.80 21.19
N GLY A 112 -14.06 28.98 20.58
CA GLY A 112 -13.41 29.32 19.32
C GLY A 112 -11.91 29.07 19.36
N ASN A 113 -11.21 29.63 20.35
CA ASN A 113 -9.77 29.45 20.49
C ASN A 113 -9.37 27.98 20.69
N ARG A 114 -10.16 27.20 21.46
CA ARG A 114 -9.87 25.78 21.69
C ARG A 114 -9.99 24.98 20.40
N ASP A 115 -11.05 25.20 19.63
CA ASP A 115 -11.28 24.45 18.38
C ASP A 115 -10.23 24.87 17.32
N LEU A 116 -9.84 26.15 17.27
CA LEU A 116 -8.75 26.62 16.40
C LEU A 116 -7.39 26.01 16.77
N GLU A 117 -7.07 25.89 18.07
CA GLU A 117 -5.82 25.26 18.49
C GLU A 117 -5.82 23.77 18.13
N LYS A 118 -6.93 23.06 18.32
CA LYS A 118 -7.06 21.66 17.89
C LYS A 118 -6.83 21.48 16.40
N ALA A 119 -7.46 22.33 15.57
CA ALA A 119 -7.25 22.30 14.12
C ALA A 119 -5.77 22.50 13.76
N LYS A 120 -5.12 23.49 14.38
CA LYS A 120 -3.69 23.75 14.19
C LYS A 120 -2.83 22.55 14.60
N GLU A 121 -3.07 21.95 15.76
CA GLU A 121 -2.34 20.77 16.22
C GLU A 121 -2.49 19.59 15.23
N GLN A 122 -3.70 19.36 14.73
CA GLN A 122 -3.96 18.28 13.77
C GLN A 122 -3.29 18.52 12.41
N PHE A 123 -3.34 19.75 11.88
CA PHE A 123 -2.59 20.10 10.67
C PHE A 123 -1.08 19.98 10.88
N GLN A 124 -0.57 20.41 12.04
CA GLN A 124 0.85 20.30 12.34
C GLN A 124 1.31 18.84 12.41
N LYS A 125 0.50 17.94 12.99
CA LYS A 125 0.77 16.50 12.98
C LYS A 125 0.94 15.94 11.56
N LEU A 126 0.11 16.38 10.61
CA LEU A 126 0.22 15.98 9.20
C LEU A 126 1.51 16.51 8.55
N LEU A 127 1.89 17.75 8.86
CA LEU A 127 3.10 18.38 8.34
C LEU A 127 4.38 17.71 8.86
N ASP A 128 4.40 17.38 10.15
CA ASP A 128 5.56 16.80 10.82
C ASP A 128 5.71 15.29 10.57
N SER A 129 4.62 14.63 10.18
CA SER A 129 4.60 13.19 9.89
C SER A 129 5.43 12.86 8.65
N SER A 130 6.47 12.05 8.83
CA SER A 130 7.32 11.55 7.74
C SER A 130 6.62 10.53 6.85
N SER A 131 5.52 9.93 7.30
CA SER A 131 4.74 8.94 6.54
C SER A 131 3.65 9.57 5.67
N THR A 132 3.29 10.82 5.94
CA THR A 132 2.28 11.55 5.18
C THR A 132 2.81 11.88 3.79
N LYS A 133 2.02 11.56 2.76
CA LYS A 133 2.40 11.76 1.35
C LYS A 133 2.65 13.24 1.08
N SER A 134 3.58 13.57 0.18
CA SER A 134 3.86 14.97 -0.17
C SER A 134 2.70 15.69 -0.84
N GLU A 135 1.68 14.97 -1.29
CA GLU A 135 0.44 15.54 -1.85
C GLU A 135 -0.48 16.10 -0.76
N ILE A 136 -0.31 15.62 0.48
CA ILE A 136 -1.08 16.04 1.66
C ILE A 136 -0.31 17.07 2.49
N ARG A 137 1.03 17.04 2.42
CA ARG A 137 1.92 17.96 3.14
C ARG A 137 1.97 19.34 2.50
#